data_AF-A0A6N9P4G8-F1
#
_entry.id   AF-A0A6N9P4G8-F1
#
_cell.length_a   1.000
_cell.length_b   1.000
_cell.length_c   1.000
_cell.angle_alpha   90.00
_cell.angle_beta   90.00
_cell.angle_gamma   90.00
#
_symmetry.space_group_name_H-M   'P 1'
#
loop_
_entity.id
_entity.type
_entity.pdbx_description
1 polymer ?
#
loop_
_entity_poly.entity_id
_entity_poly.type
_entity_poly.pdbx_seq_one_letter_code
_entity_poly.pdbx_strand_id
1 'polypeptide(L)' 'MLGVVGAIAPEILGKAGLIPAETALPWFKTGVIPPAGTYNYWADNYTLFVLELALMGFAEHRRFQDWAKPGSMGKQ' A
#
# COMPACT_ATOMS: atom_id res chain seq x y z
N MET A 1 10.17 4.93 -6.46
CA MET A 1 9.29 5.60 -7.45
C MET A 1 7.82 5.56 -7.01
N LEU A 2 7.23 4.39 -6.75
CA LEU A 2 5.80 4.26 -6.38
C LEU A 2 5.38 5.10 -5.15
N GLY A 3 6.16 5.08 -4.07
CA GLY A 3 5.80 5.79 -2.83
C GLY A 3 5.70 7.31 -2.98
N VAL A 4 6.55 7.93 -3.81
CA VAL A 4 6.53 9.39 -4.03
C VAL A 4 5.24 9.80 -4.75
N VAL A 5 4.86 9.06 -5.79
CA VAL A 5 3.62 9.32 -6.52
C VAL A 5 2.41 9.05 -5.64
N GLY A 6 2.38 7.90 -4.94
CA GLY A 6 1.27 7.51 -4.08
C GLY A 6 1.03 8.47 -2.92
N ALA A 7 2.08 9.07 -2.36
CA ALA A 7 1.94 10.02 -1.25
C ALA A 7 1.33 11.36 -1.66
N ILE A 8 1.57 11.81 -2.89
CA ILE A 8 1.18 13.15 -3.36
C ILE A 8 -0.09 13.11 -4.24
N ALA A 9 -0.36 12.00 -4.93
CA ALA A 9 -1.48 11.90 -5.87
C ALA A 9 -2.85 12.25 -5.26
N PRO A 10 -3.25 11.76 -4.07
CA PRO A 10 -4.55 12.11 -3.50
C PRO A 10 -4.72 13.61 -3.23
N GLU A 11 -3.66 14.29 -2.79
CA GLU A 11 -3.71 15.74 -2.55
C GLU A 11 -3.85 16.53 -3.86
N ILE A 12 -3.15 16.14 -4.92
CA ILE A 12 -3.24 16.82 -6.23
C ILE A 12 -4.59 16.55 -6.87
N LEU A 13 -5.03 15.29 -6.91
CA LEU A 13 -6.30 14.90 -7.52
C LEU A 13 -7.49 15.49 -6.76
N GLY A 14 -7.39 15.61 -5.44
CA GLY A 14 -8.37 16.29 -4.61
C GLY A 14 -8.47 17.78 -4.91
N LYS A 15 -7.32 18.47 -5.04
CA LYS A 15 -7.28 19.90 -5.43
C LYS A 15 -7.81 20.13 -6.86
N ALA A 16 -7.60 19.16 -7.74
CA ALA A 16 -8.14 19.17 -9.10
C ALA A 16 -9.63 18.79 -9.18
N GLY A 17 -10.25 18.35 -8.07
CA GLY A 17 -11.65 17.95 -8.02
C GLY A 17 -11.97 16.62 -8.71
N LEU A 18 -10.95 15.78 -8.97
CA LEU A 18 -11.11 14.51 -9.68
C LEU A 18 -11.47 13.34 -8.75
N ILE A 19 -11.27 13.50 -7.45
CA ILE A 19 -11.64 12.50 -6.42
C ILE A 19 -12.46 13.16 -5.30
N PRO A 20 -13.28 12.39 -4.58
CA PRO A 20 -14.01 12.88 -3.41
C PRO A 20 -13.08 13.52 -2.36
N ALA A 21 -13.54 14.60 -1.72
CA ALA A 21 -12.75 15.30 -0.70
C ALA A 21 -12.40 14.42 0.52
N GLU A 22 -13.23 13.41 0.80
CA GLU A 22 -13.00 12.42 1.86
C GLU A 22 -11.80 11.50 1.59
N THR A 23 -11.45 11.25 0.32
CA THR A 23 -10.29 10.45 -0.07
C THR A 23 -9.08 11.31 -0.47
N ALA A 24 -9.23 12.63 -0.54
CA ALA A 24 -8.18 13.60 -0.79
C ALA A 24 -7.31 13.89 0.46
N LEU A 25 -6.90 12.84 1.15
CA LEU A 25 -6.15 12.96 2.40
C LEU A 25 -4.64 13.06 2.13
N PRO A 26 -3.91 13.89 2.90
CA PRO A 26 -2.46 13.80 2.98
C PRO A 26 -2.00 12.42 3.42
N TRP A 27 -0.87 11.94 2.90
CA TRP A 27 -0.40 10.56 3.10
C TRP A 27 -0.38 10.11 4.57
N PHE A 28 -0.01 11.00 5.51
CA PHE A 28 0.10 10.69 6.93
C PHE A 28 -1.26 10.61 7.65
N LYS A 29 -2.33 11.15 7.06
CA LYS A 29 -3.70 11.10 7.61
C LYS A 29 -4.52 9.90 7.13
N THR A 30 -3.95 9.08 6.25
CA THR A 30 -4.63 7.93 5.63
C THR A 30 -4.92 6.78 6.58
N GLY A 31 -4.47 6.82 7.84
CA GLY A 31 -4.49 5.70 8.77
C GLY A 31 -3.15 4.98 8.93
N VAL A 32 -2.12 5.35 8.16
CA VAL A 32 -0.75 4.82 8.29
C VAL A 32 -0.09 5.19 9.62
N ILE A 33 -0.36 6.39 10.14
CA ILE A 33 0.06 6.86 11.46
C ILE A 33 -1.23 7.19 12.23
N PRO A 34 -1.78 6.27 13.04
CA PRO A 34 -3.08 6.46 13.67
C PRO A 34 -3.23 7.78 14.46
N PRO A 35 -2.21 8.27 15.20
CA PRO A 35 -2.28 9.56 15.88
C PRO A 35 -2.38 10.79 14.96
N ALA A 36 -1.98 10.67 13.69
CA ALA A 36 -1.98 11.77 12.73
C ALA A 36 -3.28 11.86 11.91
N GLY A 37 -4.07 10.77 11.88
CA GLY A 37 -5.37 10.68 11.23
C GLY A 37 -5.69 9.24 10.82
N THR A 38 -6.99 8.90 10.78
CA THR A 38 -7.49 7.61 10.32
C THR A 38 -8.61 7.79 9.29
N TYR A 39 -8.82 6.76 8.47
CA TYR A 39 -9.92 6.67 7.52
C TYR A 39 -10.62 5.32 7.69
N ASN A 40 -11.95 5.31 7.59
CA ASN A 40 -12.74 4.09 7.73
C ASN A 40 -12.82 3.36 6.38
N TYR A 41 -11.94 2.39 6.18
CA TYR A 41 -11.97 1.51 5.02
C TYR A 41 -13.02 0.41 5.17
N TRP A 42 -13.09 -0.47 4.17
CA TRP A 42 -13.99 -1.62 4.15
C TRP A 42 -13.62 -2.72 5.17
N ALA A 43 -12.40 -2.68 5.71
CA ALA A 43 -11.90 -3.54 6.78
C ALA A 43 -11.09 -2.70 7.76
N ASP A 44 -10.84 -3.22 8.97
CA ASP A 44 -9.99 -2.54 9.94
C ASP A 44 -8.52 -2.52 9.47
N ASN A 45 -7.76 -1.53 9.93
CA ASN A 45 -6.38 -1.29 9.48
C ASN A 45 -5.44 -2.47 9.78
N TYR A 46 -5.69 -3.24 10.84
CA TYR A 46 -4.85 -4.38 11.18
C TYR A 46 -5.15 -5.60 10.29
N THR A 47 -6.42 -5.83 9.96
CA THR A 47 -6.80 -6.84 8.96
C THR A 47 -6.21 -6.52 7.59
N LEU A 48 -6.25 -5.24 7.16
CA LEU A 48 -5.62 -4.81 5.92
C LEU A 48 -4.09 -5.02 5.95
N PHE A 49 -3.45 -4.74 7.08
CA PHE A 49 -2.01 -4.98 7.25
C PHE A 49 -1.64 -6.47 7.20
N VAL A 50 -2.42 -7.35 7.83
CA VAL A 50 -2.20 -8.80 7.74
C VAL A 50 -2.39 -9.30 6.31
N LEU A 51 -3.40 -8.80 5.59
CA LEU A 51 -3.62 -9.11 4.18
C LEU A 51 -2.42 -8.67 3.32
N GLU A 52 -1.93 -7.44 3.51
CA GLU A 52 -0.73 -6.93 2.83
C GLU A 52 0.48 -7.83 3.10
N LEU A 53 0.76 -8.17 4.36
CA LEU A 53 1.87 -9.04 4.73
C LEU A 53 1.76 -10.44 4.13
N ALA A 54 0.54 -10.98 4.00
CA ALA A 54 0.35 -12.28 3.36
C ALA A 54 0.72 -12.20 1.87
N LEU A 55 0.16 -11.24 1.12
CA LEU A 55 0.39 -11.08 -0.32
C LEU A 55 1.85 -10.73 -0.62
N MET A 56 2.39 -9.74 0.09
CA MET A 56 3.78 -9.34 -0.03
C MET A 56 4.71 -10.44 0.46
N GLY A 57 4.31 -11.22 1.46
CA GLY A 57 5.03 -12.41 1.92
C GLY A 57 5.29 -13.37 0.77
N PHE A 58 4.27 -13.76 0.00
CA PHE A 58 4.47 -14.62 -1.17
C PHE A 58 5.36 -13.98 -2.23
N ALA A 59 5.12 -12.71 -2.57
CA ALA A 59 5.89 -12.00 -3.59
C ALA A 59 7.37 -11.89 -3.23
N GLU A 60 7.66 -11.45 -2.00
CA GLU A 60 9.01 -11.24 -1.49
C GLU A 60 9.76 -12.55 -1.25
N HIS A 61 9.10 -13.61 -0.75
CA HIS A 61 9.76 -14.90 -0.60
C HIS A 61 10.13 -15.50 -1.95
N ARG A 62 9.26 -15.43 -2.98
CA ARG A 62 9.62 -15.91 -4.33
C ARG A 62 10.76 -15.08 -4.92
N ARG A 63 10.72 -13.75 -4.77
CA ARG A 63 11.80 -12.86 -5.18
C ARG A 63 13.12 -13.24 -4.51
N PHE A 64 13.10 -13.50 -3.22
CA PHE A 64 14.28 -13.90 -2.46
C PHE A 64 14.79 -15.28 -2.86
N GLN A 65 13.92 -16.26 -3.08
CA GLN A 65 14.32 -17.60 -3.51
C GLN A 65 14.93 -17.59 -4.92
N ASP A 66 14.42 -16.75 -5.82
CA ASP A 66 15.03 -16.56 -7.13
C ASP A 66 16.40 -15.85 -7.03
N TRP A 67 16.55 -14.89 -6.13
CA TRP A 67 17.86 -14.31 -5.82
C TRP A 67 18.85 -15.34 -5.25
N ALA A 68 18.41 -16.17 -4.30
CA ALA A 68 19.23 -17.17 -3.63
C ALA A 68 19.59 -18.36 -4.53
N LYS A 69 18.65 -18.80 -5.38
CA LYS A 69 18.81 -19.87 -6.37
C LYS A 69 18.08 -19.46 -7.67
N PRO A 70 18.79 -18.78 -8.59
CA PRO A 70 18.20 -18.31 -9.84
C PRO A 70 17.49 -19.41 -10.63
N GLY A 71 16.25 -19.15 -11.04
CA GLY A 71 15.43 -20.09 -11.80
C GLY A 71 14.73 -21.17 -10.97
N SER A 72 14.95 -21.22 -9.65
CA SER A 72 14.31 -22.22 -8.77
C SER A 72 12.79 -22.10 -8.72
N MET A 73 12.26 -20.90 -8.96
CA MET A 73 10.82 -20.59 -8.91
C MET A 73 10.07 -20.84 -10.22
N GLY A 74 10.74 -21.38 -11.26
CA GLY A 74 10.17 -21.67 -12.58
C GLY A 74 9.79 -23.13 -12.84
N LYS A 75 9.94 -24.01 -11.84
CA LYS A 75 9.46 -25.40 -11.92
C LYS A 75 7.98 -25.44 -11.53
N GLN A 76 7.16 -25.98 -12.43
CA GLN A 76 5.71 -26.06 -12.28
C GLN A 76 5.30 -27.30 -11.48
#